data_AF-A0A942RYY7-F1
#
_entry.id   AF-A0A942RYY7-F1
#
_cell.length_a   1.000
_cell.length_b   1.000
_cell.length_c   1.000
_cell.angle_alpha   90.00
_cell.angle_beta   90.00
_cell.angle_gamma   90.00
#
_symmetry.space_group_name_H-M   'P 1'
#
loop_
_entity.id
_entity.type
_entity.pdbx_description
1 polymer ?
#
loop_
_entity_poly.entity_id
_entity_poly.type
_entity_poly.pdbx_seq_one_letter_code
_entity_poly.pdbx_strand_id
1 'polypeptide(L)'
;LFSGINGYLWKTRDRKVMSITPREELRRHFTHWIWLVCYGWAIYWGASYFTEQDGTWHQTIVRDTDFTPSHIIEFYLSYPIYIITGTAAFMYAKTRLPTYHEGLHLMYLIAVIGPFMILPNVGLNEWGHTFWFMEELFVAPLHYGFVFFGWAALAIMGVVNTEVMAITKLLKKDLA
;
A
#
# COMPACT_ATOMS: atom_id res chain seq x y z
N LEU A 1 -7.05 6.24 13.14
CA LEU A 1 -5.80 5.43 13.14
C LEU A 1 -4.71 6.02 12.24
N PHE A 2 -5.00 6.24 10.95
CA PHE A 2 -4.08 6.84 9.96
C PHE A 2 -3.27 8.04 10.47
N SER A 3 -3.96 9.12 10.88
CA SER A 3 -3.30 10.35 11.35
C SER A 3 -2.48 10.14 12.62
N GLY A 4 -2.89 9.20 13.48
CA GLY A 4 -2.19 8.86 14.72
C GLY A 4 -0.85 8.18 14.45
N ILE A 5 -0.83 7.15 13.59
CA ILE A 5 0.39 6.41 13.25
C ILE A 5 1.36 7.31 12.48
N ASN A 6 0.89 7.97 11.42
CA ASN A 6 1.73 8.84 10.61
C ASN A 6 2.25 10.04 11.42
N GLY A 7 1.39 10.64 12.27
CA GLY A 7 1.77 11.70 13.20
C GLY A 7 2.80 11.23 14.24
N TYR A 8 2.62 10.05 14.82
CA TYR A 8 3.56 9.46 15.78
C TYR A 8 4.92 9.22 15.12
N LEU A 9 4.95 8.57 13.96
CA LEU A 9 6.18 8.32 13.20
C LEU A 9 6.89 9.63 12.82
N TRP A 10 6.16 10.66 12.42
CA TRP A 10 6.75 11.95 12.12
C TRP A 10 7.32 12.65 13.35
N LYS A 11 6.58 12.64 14.48
CA LYS A 11 7.01 13.28 15.74
C LYS A 11 8.25 12.62 16.33
N THR A 12 8.34 11.29 16.25
CA THR A 12 9.46 10.51 16.79
C THR A 12 10.60 10.31 15.78
N ARG A 13 10.63 11.10 14.69
CA ARG A 13 11.66 10.99 13.64
C ARG A 13 13.06 11.24 14.19
N ASP A 14 14.03 10.54 13.62
CA ASP A 14 15.42 10.80 13.92
C ASP A 14 15.88 12.07 13.17
N ARG A 15 16.31 13.10 13.93
CA ARG A 15 16.76 14.38 13.36
C ARG A 15 18.19 14.32 12.83
N LYS A 16 18.95 13.29 13.21
CA LYS A 16 20.35 13.08 12.81
C LYS A 16 20.50 11.72 12.14
N VAL A 17 19.52 11.35 11.31
CA VAL A 17 19.48 10.03 10.66
C VAL A 17 20.71 9.75 9.79
N MET A 18 21.33 10.78 9.20
CA MET A 18 22.53 10.63 8.37
C MET A 18 23.79 10.26 9.16
N SER A 19 23.77 10.33 10.50
CA SER A 19 24.93 10.04 11.37
C SER A 19 24.73 8.82 12.26
N ILE A 20 23.85 7.89 11.88
CA ILE A 20 23.64 6.65 12.64
C ILE A 20 24.76 5.64 12.41
N THR A 21 24.95 4.71 13.34
CA THR A 21 25.94 3.65 13.20
C THR A 21 25.45 2.56 12.24
N PRO A 22 26.34 1.86 11.50
CA PRO A 22 25.94 0.80 10.57
C PRO A 22 25.09 -0.31 11.21
N ARG A 23 25.39 -0.67 12.47
CA ARG A 23 24.61 -1.66 13.23
C ARG A 23 23.18 -1.20 13.49
N GLU A 24 23.00 0.06 13.84
CA GLU A 24 21.68 0.64 14.08
C GLU A 24 20.90 0.82 12.78
N GLU A 25 21.57 1.21 11.70
CA GLU A 25 21.00 1.27 10.35
C GLU A 25 20.47 -0.10 9.91
N LEU A 26 21.28 -1.16 10.08
CA LEU A 26 20.87 -2.53 9.76
C LEU A 26 19.65 -2.98 10.56
N ARG A 27 19.63 -2.72 11.88
CA ARG A 27 18.47 -3.01 12.74
C ARG A 27 17.21 -2.29 12.26
N ARG A 28 17.34 -1.02 11.85
CA ARG A 28 16.23 -0.22 11.32
C ARG A 28 15.75 -0.74 9.98
N HIS A 29 16.64 -1.22 9.10
CA HIS A 29 16.25 -1.89 7.86
C HIS A 29 15.45 -3.16 8.14
N PHE A 30 15.87 -4.03 9.06
CA PHE A 30 15.07 -5.20 9.42
C PHE A 30 13.71 -4.85 10.02
N THR A 31 13.64 -3.78 10.81
CA THR A 31 12.35 -3.28 11.32
C THR A 31 11.48 -2.74 10.18
N HIS A 32 12.08 -2.10 9.18
CA HIS A 32 11.37 -1.69 7.96
C HIS A 32 10.88 -2.89 7.14
N TRP A 33 11.65 -3.97 7.04
CA TRP A 33 11.20 -5.22 6.43
C TRP A 33 9.98 -5.81 7.12
N ILE A 34 9.87 -5.71 8.45
CA ILE A 34 8.64 -6.09 9.17
C ILE A 34 7.45 -5.26 8.68
N TRP A 35 7.63 -3.94 8.50
CA TRP A 35 6.58 -3.10 7.92
C TRP A 35 6.21 -3.51 6.49
N LEU A 36 7.18 -3.85 5.65
CA LEU A 36 6.92 -4.33 4.29
C LEU A 36 6.16 -5.67 4.27
N VAL A 37 6.49 -6.59 5.17
CA VAL A 37 5.77 -7.87 5.33
C VAL A 37 4.34 -7.62 5.81
N CYS A 38 4.14 -6.75 6.81
CA CYS A 38 2.80 -6.34 7.25
C CYS A 38 2.00 -5.69 6.11
N TYR A 39 2.66 -4.88 5.28
CA TYR A 39 2.02 -4.26 4.12
C TYR A 39 1.61 -5.30 3.08
N GLY A 40 2.50 -6.22 2.71
CA GLY A 40 2.18 -7.31 1.79
C GLY A 40 1.05 -8.21 2.31
N TRP A 41 1.04 -8.50 3.61
CA TRP A 41 -0.05 -9.23 4.25
C TRP A 41 -1.39 -8.47 4.17
N ALA A 42 -1.38 -7.16 4.41
CA ALA A 42 -2.57 -6.34 4.31
C ALA A 42 -3.09 -6.25 2.86
N ILE A 43 -2.20 -6.16 1.86
CA ILE A 43 -2.57 -6.21 0.44
C ILE A 43 -3.22 -7.54 0.09
N TYR A 44 -2.68 -8.67 0.55
CA TYR A 44 -3.27 -9.99 0.30
C TYR A 44 -4.74 -10.06 0.77
N TRP A 45 -5.01 -9.62 2.00
CA TRP A 45 -6.37 -9.61 2.51
C TRP A 45 -7.27 -8.65 1.74
N GLY A 46 -6.79 -7.42 1.52
CA GLY A 46 -7.57 -6.40 0.83
C GLY A 46 -7.83 -6.75 -0.64
N ALA A 47 -6.77 -6.75 -1.44
CA ALA A 47 -6.85 -6.81 -2.90
C ALA A 47 -6.99 -8.21 -3.49
N SER A 48 -6.98 -9.27 -2.67
CA SER A 48 -7.24 -10.65 -3.14
C SER A 48 -8.40 -11.26 -2.36
N TYR A 49 -8.23 -11.57 -1.08
CA TYR A 49 -9.24 -12.37 -0.35
C TYR A 49 -10.62 -11.69 -0.29
N PHE A 50 -10.69 -10.45 0.19
CA PHE A 50 -11.97 -9.76 0.36
C PHE A 50 -12.54 -9.26 -0.98
N THR A 51 -11.69 -8.87 -1.93
CA THR A 51 -12.14 -8.50 -3.28
C THR A 51 -12.72 -9.69 -4.04
N GLU A 52 -12.08 -10.86 -4.04
CA GLU A 52 -12.67 -12.04 -4.71
C GLU A 52 -13.87 -12.60 -3.94
N GLN A 53 -13.92 -12.42 -2.61
CA GLN A 53 -15.10 -12.73 -1.82
C GLN A 53 -16.32 -11.92 -2.26
N ASP A 54 -16.17 -10.63 -2.57
CA ASP A 54 -17.28 -9.81 -3.06
C ASP A 54 -17.82 -10.31 -4.41
N GLY A 55 -16.94 -10.79 -5.28
CA GLY A 55 -17.32 -11.43 -6.53
C GLY A 55 -18.29 -12.61 -6.34
N THR A 56 -18.05 -13.48 -5.35
CA THR A 56 -19.02 -14.54 -5.04
C THR A 56 -20.27 -14.01 -4.34
N TRP A 57 -20.16 -12.95 -3.53
CA TRP A 57 -21.31 -12.35 -2.85
C TRP A 57 -22.33 -11.79 -3.85
N HIS A 58 -21.84 -11.16 -4.93
CA HIS A 58 -22.65 -10.70 -6.05
C HIS A 58 -23.44 -11.81 -6.78
N GLN A 59 -23.05 -13.07 -6.65
CA GLN A 59 -23.80 -14.21 -7.21
C GLN A 59 -24.86 -14.79 -6.25
N THR A 60 -24.91 -14.30 -5.01
CA THR A 60 -25.76 -14.88 -3.95
C THR A 60 -26.94 -14.01 -3.57
N ILE A 61 -26.92 -12.71 -3.92
CA ILE A 61 -27.97 -11.77 -3.53
C ILE A 61 -28.30 -10.79 -4.65
N VAL A 62 -29.52 -10.29 -4.64
CA VAL A 62 -29.87 -9.01 -5.26
C VAL A 62 -29.66 -7.94 -4.18
N ARG A 63 -28.93 -6.89 -4.51
CA ARG A 63 -28.47 -5.88 -3.54
C ARG A 63 -29.58 -4.88 -3.22
N ASP A 64 -29.86 -4.69 -1.93
CA ASP A 64 -30.74 -3.62 -1.45
C ASP A 64 -30.05 -2.24 -1.46
N THR A 65 -28.73 -2.22 -1.35
CA THR A 65 -27.88 -1.02 -1.32
C THR A 65 -26.41 -1.38 -1.64
N ASP A 66 -25.55 -0.37 -1.72
CA ASP A 66 -24.10 -0.49 -1.89
C ASP A 66 -23.38 -0.81 -0.57
N PHE A 67 -24.07 -0.87 0.56
CA PHE A 67 -23.53 -1.31 1.84
C PHE A 67 -23.85 -2.79 2.11
N THR A 68 -23.32 -3.68 1.27
CA THR A 68 -23.40 -5.12 1.53
C THR A 68 -22.41 -5.52 2.64
N PRO A 69 -22.61 -6.68 3.29
CA PRO A 69 -21.61 -7.21 4.23
C PRO A 69 -20.21 -7.35 3.62
N SER A 70 -20.11 -7.77 2.35
CA SER A 70 -18.83 -7.86 1.63
C SER A 70 -18.21 -6.47 1.42
N HIS A 71 -18.98 -5.49 0.93
CA HIS A 71 -18.48 -4.13 0.68
C HIS A 71 -17.97 -3.45 1.96
N ILE A 72 -18.67 -3.61 3.08
CA ILE A 72 -18.23 -3.06 4.38
C ILE A 72 -16.84 -3.58 4.75
N ILE A 73 -16.60 -4.87 4.57
CA ILE A 73 -15.31 -5.50 4.90
C ILE A 73 -14.25 -5.13 3.87
N GLU A 74 -14.59 -5.16 2.59
CA GLU A 74 -13.66 -4.87 1.51
C GLU A 74 -13.25 -3.38 1.52
N PHE A 75 -14.18 -2.49 1.19
CA PHE A 75 -13.88 -1.08 0.91
C PHE A 75 -13.69 -0.24 2.16
N TYR A 76 -14.39 -0.55 3.25
CA TYR A 76 -14.43 0.30 4.43
C TYR A 76 -13.58 -0.24 5.60
N LEU A 77 -13.05 -1.45 5.48
CA LEU A 77 -12.15 -2.04 6.47
C LEU A 77 -10.80 -2.45 5.87
N SER A 78 -10.79 -3.42 4.95
CA SER A 78 -9.56 -4.02 4.43
C SER A 78 -8.73 -3.02 3.62
N TYR A 79 -9.38 -2.23 2.77
CA TYR A 79 -8.73 -1.23 1.94
C TYR A 79 -8.05 -0.12 2.76
N PRO A 80 -8.77 0.51 3.70
CA PRO A 80 -8.17 1.45 4.66
C PRO A 80 -7.01 0.85 5.46
N ILE A 81 -7.11 -0.41 5.89
CA ILE A 81 -6.03 -1.08 6.64
C ILE A 81 -4.76 -1.15 5.79
N TYR A 82 -4.84 -1.64 4.54
CA TYR A 82 -3.63 -1.78 3.75
C TYR A 82 -3.02 -0.41 3.38
N ILE A 83 -3.84 0.62 3.11
CA ILE A 83 -3.39 2.01 2.93
C ILE A 83 -2.67 2.55 4.18
N ILE A 84 -3.23 2.31 5.37
CA ILE A 84 -2.61 2.72 6.64
C ILE A 84 -1.26 2.02 6.83
N THR A 85 -1.17 0.70 6.58
CA THR A 85 0.09 -0.02 6.70
C THR A 85 1.14 0.43 5.68
N GLY A 86 0.74 0.71 4.42
CA GLY A 86 1.65 1.19 3.38
C GLY A 86 2.20 2.58 3.69
N THR A 87 1.33 3.51 4.11
CA THR A 87 1.78 4.85 4.54
C THR A 87 2.65 4.80 5.80
N ALA A 88 2.34 3.91 6.75
CA ALA A 88 3.18 3.70 7.93
C ALA A 88 4.58 3.15 7.57
N ALA A 89 4.65 2.18 6.65
CA ALA A 89 5.91 1.62 6.16
C ALA A 89 6.78 2.69 5.48
N PHE A 90 6.18 3.48 4.59
CA PHE A 90 6.85 4.62 3.94
C PHE A 90 7.31 5.66 4.95
N MET A 91 6.44 6.06 5.87
CA MET A 91 6.77 7.05 6.89
C MET A 91 7.88 6.56 7.81
N TYR A 92 7.89 5.27 8.19
CA TYR A 92 8.97 4.66 8.94
C TYR A 92 10.30 4.79 8.19
N ALA A 93 10.36 4.37 6.92
CA ALA A 93 11.56 4.46 6.10
C ALA A 93 12.07 5.92 6.00
N LYS A 94 11.17 6.85 5.67
CA LYS A 94 11.46 8.28 5.47
C LYS A 94 12.12 8.97 6.67
N THR A 95 11.81 8.48 7.87
CA THR A 95 12.17 9.15 9.13
C THR A 95 13.23 8.41 9.94
N ARG A 96 13.62 7.20 9.53
CA ARG A 96 14.57 6.33 10.26
C ARG A 96 15.74 5.84 9.41
N LEU A 97 15.59 5.79 8.09
CA LEU A 97 16.60 5.25 7.19
C LEU A 97 17.25 6.36 6.36
N PRO A 98 18.59 6.45 6.32
CA PRO A 98 19.31 7.43 5.50
C PRO A 98 18.93 7.33 4.01
N THR A 99 18.77 6.09 3.50
CA THR A 99 18.45 5.80 2.10
C THR A 99 17.20 6.50 1.58
N TYR A 100 16.21 6.74 2.44
CA TYR A 100 14.93 7.37 2.08
C TYR A 100 14.78 8.78 2.64
N HIS A 101 15.77 9.25 3.41
CA HIS A 101 15.66 10.51 4.13
C HIS A 101 15.69 11.73 3.21
N GLU A 102 16.46 11.68 2.14
CA GLU A 102 16.58 12.76 1.16
C GLU A 102 15.58 12.56 0.01
N GLY A 103 14.73 13.56 -0.24
CA GLY A 103 13.73 13.51 -1.32
C GLY A 103 12.63 12.45 -1.15
N LEU A 104 11.69 12.36 -2.08
CA LEU A 104 10.65 11.33 -2.05
C LEU A 104 11.07 10.19 -2.97
N HIS A 105 11.24 8.98 -2.43
CA HIS A 105 11.59 7.81 -3.23
C HIS A 105 10.43 7.45 -4.15
N LEU A 106 10.59 7.70 -5.45
CA LEU A 106 9.53 7.59 -6.45
C LEU A 106 8.79 6.25 -6.41
N MET A 107 9.53 5.14 -6.40
CA MET A 107 8.93 3.80 -6.41
C MET A 107 8.15 3.52 -5.11
N TYR A 108 8.58 4.11 -3.99
CA TYR A 108 7.87 3.94 -2.73
C TYR A 108 6.60 4.80 -2.71
N LEU A 109 6.69 6.02 -3.25
CA LEU A 109 5.55 6.91 -3.40
C LEU A 109 4.46 6.26 -4.28
N ILE A 110 4.85 5.69 -5.42
CA ILE A 110 3.93 4.97 -6.31
C ILE A 110 3.31 3.76 -5.59
N ALA A 111 4.11 2.97 -4.87
CA ALA A 111 3.63 1.79 -4.16
C ALA A 111 2.59 2.11 -3.06
N VAL A 112 2.61 3.32 -2.50
CA VAL A 112 1.72 3.74 -1.40
C VAL A 112 0.57 4.62 -1.87
N ILE A 113 0.78 5.44 -2.91
CA ILE A 113 -0.28 6.29 -3.49
C ILE A 113 -1.13 5.52 -4.50
N GLY A 114 -0.54 4.58 -5.24
CA GLY A 114 -1.25 3.68 -6.17
C GLY A 114 -2.55 3.09 -5.62
N PRO A 115 -2.55 2.57 -4.38
CA PRO A 115 -3.75 2.21 -3.63
C PRO A 115 -4.92 3.19 -3.69
N PHE A 116 -4.69 4.50 -3.61
CA PHE A 116 -5.76 5.49 -3.66
C PHE A 116 -6.44 5.56 -5.04
N MET A 117 -5.79 5.09 -6.09
CA MET A 117 -6.36 4.99 -7.43
C MET A 117 -7.41 3.87 -7.55
N ILE A 118 -7.60 3.05 -6.51
CA ILE A 118 -8.71 2.10 -6.45
C ILE A 118 -10.03 2.79 -6.09
N LEU A 119 -10.01 3.95 -5.42
CA LEU A 119 -11.22 4.63 -4.94
C LEU A 119 -12.16 5.08 -6.08
N PRO A 120 -11.65 5.64 -7.20
CA PRO A 120 -12.50 5.89 -8.37
C PRO A 120 -13.12 4.62 -8.92
N ASN A 121 -12.40 3.50 -8.89
CA ASN A 121 -12.89 2.22 -9.37
C ASN A 121 -14.00 1.66 -8.50
N VAL A 122 -13.85 1.71 -7.17
CA VAL A 122 -14.90 1.29 -6.24
C VAL A 122 -16.16 2.13 -6.44
N GLY A 123 -16.03 3.46 -6.45
CA GLY A 123 -17.19 4.36 -6.61
C GLY A 123 -17.87 4.24 -7.98
N LEU A 124 -17.10 4.05 -9.06
CA LEU A 124 -17.66 3.84 -10.39
C LEU A 124 -18.24 2.42 -10.56
N ASN A 125 -17.71 1.41 -9.85
CA ASN A 125 -18.21 0.04 -9.91
C ASN A 125 -19.60 -0.03 -9.29
N GLU A 126 -19.79 0.65 -8.16
CA GLU A 126 -21.08 0.79 -7.49
C GLU A 126 -22.11 1.55 -8.37
N TRP A 127 -21.70 2.64 -9.02
CA TRP A 127 -22.61 3.38 -9.92
C TRP A 127 -22.90 2.65 -11.22
N GLY A 128 -21.91 1.94 -11.79
CA GLY A 128 -22.04 1.18 -13.04
C GLY A 128 -23.09 0.07 -12.97
N HIS A 129 -23.29 -0.54 -11.80
CA HIS A 129 -24.32 -1.57 -11.58
C HIS A 129 -25.75 -1.02 -11.43
N THR A 130 -25.93 0.29 -11.25
CA THR A 130 -27.26 0.93 -11.12
C THR A 130 -27.81 1.52 -12.42
N PHE A 131 -27.00 1.62 -13.49
CA PHE A 131 -27.41 2.17 -14.78
C PHE A 131 -27.44 1.10 -15.90
N TRP A 132 -28.61 0.91 -16.51
CA TRP A 132 -28.91 -0.14 -17.51
C TRP A 132 -28.18 -0.01 -18.87
N PHE A 133 -27.51 1.10 -19.17
CA PHE A 133 -26.91 1.37 -20.49
C PHE A 133 -25.40 1.60 -20.41
N MET A 134 -24.56 0.58 -20.16
CA MET A 134 -23.14 0.86 -19.92
C MET A 134 -22.10 -0.25 -20.19
N GLU A 135 -22.44 -1.35 -20.89
CA GLU A 135 -21.45 -2.41 -21.13
C GLU A 135 -20.28 -2.01 -22.04
N GLU A 136 -20.42 -1.04 -22.97
CA GLU A 136 -19.32 -0.63 -23.86
C GLU A 136 -18.61 0.68 -23.44
N LEU A 137 -19.30 1.62 -22.79
CA LEU A 137 -18.73 2.94 -22.47
C LEU A 137 -18.15 3.03 -21.04
N PHE A 138 -18.60 2.18 -20.11
CA PHE A 138 -18.20 2.24 -18.70
C PHE A 138 -17.32 1.07 -18.27
N VAL A 139 -17.51 -0.13 -18.82
CA VAL A 139 -16.65 -1.30 -18.53
C VAL A 139 -15.18 -0.98 -18.83
N ALA A 140 -14.88 -0.40 -20.00
CA ALA A 140 -13.48 -0.14 -20.37
C ALA A 140 -12.77 0.85 -19.43
N PRO A 141 -13.28 2.06 -19.13
CA PRO A 141 -12.66 2.98 -18.17
C PRO A 141 -12.57 2.44 -16.74
N LEU A 142 -13.57 1.67 -16.29
CA LEU A 142 -13.58 1.05 -14.95
C LEU A 142 -12.44 0.06 -14.74
N HIS A 143 -12.12 -0.75 -15.76
CA HIS A 143 -11.07 -1.77 -15.63
C HIS A 143 -9.66 -1.16 -15.65
N TYR A 144 -9.46 -0.02 -16.30
CA TYR A 144 -8.14 0.62 -16.36
C TYR A 144 -7.61 1.06 -15.00
N GLY A 145 -8.45 1.46 -14.05
CA GLY A 145 -7.97 1.79 -12.70
C GLY A 145 -7.37 0.58 -11.96
N PHE A 146 -7.86 -0.65 -12.21
CA PHE A 146 -7.29 -1.87 -11.66
C PHE A 146 -5.94 -2.19 -12.31
N VAL A 147 -5.79 -1.85 -13.60
CA VAL A 147 -4.51 -1.95 -14.31
C VAL A 147 -3.48 -0.97 -13.73
N PHE A 148 -3.86 0.29 -13.50
CA PHE A 148 -2.99 1.27 -12.84
C PHE A 148 -2.64 0.87 -11.40
N PHE A 149 -3.60 0.30 -10.67
CA PHE A 149 -3.36 -0.27 -9.34
C PHE A 149 -2.36 -1.43 -9.39
N GLY A 150 -2.51 -2.37 -10.33
CA GLY A 150 -1.57 -3.47 -10.56
C GLY A 150 -0.17 -2.96 -10.93
N TRP A 151 -0.06 -1.97 -11.81
CA TRP A 151 1.22 -1.32 -12.16
C TRP A 151 1.85 -0.56 -11.00
N ALA A 152 1.05 0.09 -10.16
CA ALA A 152 1.56 0.76 -8.99
C ALA A 152 2.04 -0.25 -7.92
N ALA A 153 1.38 -1.41 -7.80
CA ALA A 153 1.82 -2.48 -6.91
C ALA A 153 3.21 -3.01 -7.31
N LEU A 154 3.54 -3.06 -8.61
CA LEU A 154 4.87 -3.44 -9.09
C LEU A 154 6.00 -2.51 -8.64
N ALA A 155 5.69 -1.28 -8.24
CA ALA A 155 6.69 -0.36 -7.70
C ALA A 155 7.34 -0.88 -6.40
N ILE A 156 6.71 -1.86 -5.73
CA ILE A 156 7.31 -2.56 -4.59
C ILE A 156 8.64 -3.24 -4.97
N MET A 157 8.80 -3.71 -6.21
CA MET A 157 10.07 -4.32 -6.67
C MET A 157 11.22 -3.30 -6.59
N GLY A 158 10.94 -2.03 -6.92
CA GLY A 158 11.91 -0.95 -6.80
C GLY A 158 12.27 -0.67 -5.34
N VAL A 159 11.30 -0.71 -4.43
CA VAL A 159 11.54 -0.55 -2.98
C VAL A 159 12.40 -1.70 -2.44
N VAL A 160 12.06 -2.94 -2.77
CA VAL A 160 12.81 -4.12 -2.33
C VAL A 160 14.24 -4.09 -2.89
N ASN A 161 14.42 -3.71 -4.16
CA ASN A 161 15.76 -3.57 -4.73
C ASN A 161 16.60 -2.52 -3.96
N THR A 162 16.01 -1.36 -3.65
CA THR A 162 16.68 -0.34 -2.82
C THR A 162 17.05 -0.85 -1.44
N GLU A 163 16.17 -1.62 -0.79
CA GLU A 163 16.45 -2.25 0.51
C GLU A 163 17.61 -3.25 0.43
N VAL A 164 17.59 -4.15 -0.56
CA VAL A 164 18.64 -5.16 -0.74
C VAL A 164 19.98 -4.48 -1.02
N MET A 165 20.01 -3.43 -1.85
CA MET A 165 21.22 -2.65 -2.11
C MET A 165 21.76 -1.97 -0.85
N ALA A 166 20.89 -1.37 -0.03
CA ALA A 166 21.27 -0.71 1.22
C ALA A 166 21.88 -1.71 2.23
N ILE A 167 21.18 -2.83 2.47
CA ILE A 167 21.65 -3.89 3.37
C ILE A 167 22.97 -4.49 2.88
N THR A 168 23.11 -4.75 1.57
CA THR A 168 24.35 -5.31 1.01
C THR A 168 25.55 -4.38 1.22
N LYS A 169 25.36 -3.06 1.11
CA LYS A 169 26.42 -2.07 1.40
C LYS A 169 26.87 -2.11 2.85
N LEU A 170 25.93 -2.30 3.78
CA LEU A 170 26.23 -2.41 5.21
C LEU A 170 26.99 -3.70 5.54
N LEU A 171 26.58 -4.82 4.95
CA LEU A 171 27.25 -6.12 5.16
C LEU A 171 28.67 -6.16 4.61
N LYS A 172 28.93 -5.56 3.43
CA LYS A 172 30.28 -5.50 2.85
C LYS A 172 31.28 -4.71 3.69
N LYS A 173 30.81 -3.77 4.52
CA LYS A 173 31.66 -2.94 5.38
C LYS A 173 32.15 -3.69 6.63
N ASP A 174 31.40 -4.69 7.09
CA ASP A 174 31.77 -5.51 8.25
C ASP A 174 32.54 -6.79 7.84
N LEU A 175 32.54 -7.15 6.54
CA LEU A 175 33.25 -8.30 5.96
C LEU A 175 34.62 -7.94 5.35
N ALA A 176 35.02 -6.67 5.39
CA ALA A 176 36.31 -6.16 4.94
C ALA A 176 37.10 -5.61 6.13
#